data_AF-A0AA84Z8P7-F1
#
_entry.id   AF-A0AA84Z8P7-F1
#
_cell.length_a   1.000
_cell.length_b   1.000
_cell.length_c   1.000
_cell.angle_alpha   90.00
_cell.angle_beta   90.00
_cell.angle_gamma   90.00
#
_symmetry.space_group_name_H-M   'P 1'
#
loop_
_entity.id
_entity.type
_entity.pdbx_description
1 polymer ?
#
loop_
_entity_poly.entity_id
_entity_poly.type
_entity_poly.pdbx_seq_one_letter_code
_entity_poly.pdbx_strand_id
1 'polypeptide(L)'
;MNLELLEAFHQNYPEAADGYLERIKKDDGSKDAGCATYAITLQFNRVGSLLAIGCNDGRIEIWDHVTRRISKVLVAHAHPVCSLSWSRDSRKLLSASTDNTVSIWNVLSSACEQTFQFPCPVMKVQFNARKPDQLLVCPMRHAPVVISVPSGAPTIIQPEDENDLSIVASYDRRGRYIYTGNSKGKVCIYETKDFQLISSFKSTSAANAALNR
;
A
#
# COMPACT_ATOMS: atom_id res chain seq x y z
N MET A 1 -18.96 8.23 15.39
CA MET A 1 -19.76 7.17 16.03
C MET A 1 -18.82 6.47 17.01
N ASN A 2 -18.86 6.88 18.28
CA ASN A 2 -18.12 6.21 19.33
C ASN A 2 -18.90 4.92 19.63
N LEU A 3 -18.30 3.76 19.38
CA LEU A 3 -18.81 2.48 19.87
C LEU A 3 -18.99 2.62 21.39
N GLU A 4 -20.11 2.11 21.90
CA GLU A 4 -20.52 2.29 23.30
C GLU A 4 -19.42 1.83 24.25
N LEU A 5 -18.99 2.71 25.16
CA LEU A 5 -17.96 2.47 26.18
C LEU A 5 -18.31 1.31 27.15
N LEU A 6 -19.49 0.71 27.01
CA LEU A 6 -20.03 -0.37 27.83
C LEU A 6 -19.77 -1.78 27.23
N GLU A 7 -19.40 -1.90 25.95
CA GLU A 7 -19.08 -3.18 25.29
C GLU A 7 -17.61 -3.64 25.51
N ALA A 8 -17.03 -3.34 26.67
CA ALA A 8 -15.62 -3.66 26.96
C ALA A 8 -15.40 -5.12 27.44
N PHE A 9 -16.45 -5.91 27.64
CA PHE A 9 -16.32 -7.31 28.06
C PHE A 9 -15.99 -8.20 26.86
N HIS A 10 -14.84 -8.89 26.90
CA HIS A 10 -14.32 -9.79 25.85
C HIS A 10 -13.83 -9.12 24.55
N GLN A 11 -13.23 -7.93 24.63
CA GLN A 11 -12.45 -7.38 23.50
C GLN A 11 -11.18 -8.22 23.26
N ASN A 12 -11.28 -9.19 22.35
CA ASN A 12 -10.22 -10.14 22.00
C ASN A 12 -9.74 -9.97 20.55
N TYR A 13 -8.74 -10.78 20.18
CA TYR A 13 -8.40 -11.08 18.78
C TYR A 13 -9.55 -11.85 18.09
N PRO A 14 -9.66 -11.82 16.74
CA PRO A 14 -10.72 -12.54 16.04
C PRO A 14 -10.68 -14.06 16.30
N GLU A 15 -11.79 -14.66 16.73
CA GLU A 15 -11.88 -16.10 17.08
C GLU A 15 -12.72 -16.93 16.10
N ALA A 16 -13.60 -16.28 15.32
CA ALA A 16 -14.50 -16.94 14.38
C ALA A 16 -14.63 -16.15 13.06
N ALA A 17 -15.02 -16.85 11.99
CA ALA A 17 -15.38 -16.20 10.73
C ALA A 17 -16.73 -15.49 10.87
N ASP A 18 -16.81 -14.24 10.38
CA ASP A 18 -17.99 -13.37 10.52
C ASP A 18 -18.54 -12.93 9.14
N GLY A 19 -18.62 -13.90 8.22
CA GLY A 19 -19.09 -13.70 6.84
C GLY A 19 -18.02 -13.17 5.88
N TYR A 20 -18.46 -12.81 4.67
CA TYR A 20 -17.60 -12.27 3.61
C TYR A 20 -18.25 -11.03 2.98
N LEU A 21 -17.44 -10.21 2.32
CA LEU A 21 -17.92 -9.06 1.56
C LEU A 21 -18.44 -9.54 0.21
N GLU A 22 -19.75 -9.45 0.00
CA GLU A 22 -20.38 -9.79 -1.27
C GLU A 22 -20.91 -8.53 -1.96
N ARG A 23 -20.53 -8.35 -3.23
CA ARG A 23 -21.11 -7.32 -4.06
C ARG A 23 -22.55 -7.71 -4.39
N ILE A 24 -23.51 -7.11 -3.67
CA ILE A 24 -24.94 -7.27 -3.96
C ILE A 24 -25.16 -6.77 -5.39
N LYS A 25 -25.51 -7.69 -6.31
CA LYS A 25 -25.93 -7.34 -7.66
C LYS A 25 -27.20 -6.50 -7.53
N LYS A 26 -27.22 -5.31 -8.15
CA LYS A 26 -28.50 -4.69 -8.43
C LYS A 26 -29.16 -5.51 -9.54
N ASP A 27 -30.47 -5.72 -9.44
CA ASP A 27 -31.26 -6.42 -10.45
C ASP A 27 -31.57 -5.50 -11.64
N ASP A 28 -30.59 -4.76 -12.15
CA ASP A 28 -30.77 -3.76 -13.21
C ASP A 28 -30.61 -4.34 -14.64
N GLY A 29 -30.56 -5.67 -14.80
CA GLY A 29 -30.53 -6.31 -16.13
C GLY A 29 -29.28 -5.99 -16.97
N SER A 30 -28.30 -5.28 -16.41
CA SER A 30 -27.04 -4.97 -17.07
C SER A 30 -26.24 -6.25 -17.29
N LYS A 31 -25.95 -6.56 -18.55
CA LYS A 31 -25.13 -7.70 -19.01
C LYS A 31 -23.64 -7.62 -18.61
N ASP A 32 -23.28 -6.85 -17.58
CA ASP A 32 -21.94 -6.88 -16.99
C ASP A 32 -21.76 -8.08 -16.02
N ALA A 33 -22.71 -9.02 -16.04
CA ALA A 33 -22.72 -10.27 -15.29
C ALA A 33 -21.74 -11.34 -15.83
N GLY A 34 -20.50 -10.96 -16.18
CA GLY A 34 -19.60 -11.82 -16.95
C GLY A 34 -18.23 -12.16 -16.33
N CYS A 35 -17.72 -11.39 -15.37
CA CYS A 35 -16.39 -11.69 -14.80
C CYS A 35 -16.43 -11.58 -13.29
N ALA A 36 -16.17 -12.68 -12.59
CA ALA A 36 -15.89 -12.64 -11.17
C ALA A 36 -14.66 -11.73 -10.96
N THR A 37 -14.88 -10.59 -10.32
CA THR A 37 -13.79 -9.69 -9.91
C THR A 37 -13.13 -10.27 -8.68
N TYR A 38 -11.83 -10.53 -8.77
CA TYR A 38 -11.04 -11.07 -7.67
C TYR A 38 -10.32 -9.92 -6.95
N ALA A 39 -10.44 -9.90 -5.62
CA ALA A 39 -9.65 -9.03 -4.76
C ALA A 39 -8.19 -9.52 -4.75
N ILE A 40 -7.25 -8.62 -5.07
CA ILE A 40 -5.81 -8.91 -5.09
C ILE A 40 -5.12 -8.32 -3.88
N THR A 41 -5.48 -7.09 -3.52
CA THR A 41 -4.85 -6.34 -2.45
C THR A 41 -5.90 -5.55 -1.68
N LEU A 42 -5.64 -5.30 -0.40
CA LEU A 42 -6.56 -4.61 0.47
C LEU A 42 -5.82 -3.71 1.45
N GLN A 43 -6.44 -2.59 1.80
CA GLN A 43 -5.89 -1.69 2.79
C GLN A 43 -6.94 -0.83 3.48
N PHE A 44 -6.90 -0.81 4.80
CA PHE A 44 -7.70 0.09 5.62
C PHE A 44 -7.17 1.53 5.57
N ASN A 45 -8.09 2.49 5.65
CA ASN A 45 -7.75 3.86 5.97
C ASN A 45 -7.25 3.99 7.42
N ARG A 46 -6.75 5.17 7.80
CA ARG A 46 -6.16 5.39 9.14
C ARG A 46 -7.13 5.11 10.30
N VAL A 47 -8.41 5.39 10.10
CA VAL A 47 -9.45 5.27 11.15
C VAL A 47 -10.02 3.85 11.22
N GLY A 48 -9.86 3.04 10.18
CA GLY A 48 -10.49 1.72 10.06
C GLY A 48 -11.93 1.76 9.55
N SER A 49 -12.45 2.93 9.14
CA SER A 49 -13.82 3.07 8.65
C SER A 49 -13.98 2.68 7.18
N LEU A 50 -12.93 2.85 6.38
CA LEU A 50 -12.95 2.53 4.94
C LEU A 50 -11.90 1.48 4.62
N LEU A 51 -12.27 0.55 3.75
CA LEU A 51 -11.41 -0.48 3.20
C LEU A 51 -11.31 -0.27 1.68
N ALA A 52 -10.10 -0.03 1.17
CA ALA A 52 -9.85 -0.05 -0.27
C ALA A 52 -9.44 -1.47 -0.69
N ILE A 53 -10.05 -1.97 -1.76
CA ILE A 53 -9.78 -3.28 -2.35
C ILE A 53 -9.37 -3.06 -3.80
N GLY A 54 -8.18 -3.52 -4.17
CA GLY A 54 -7.69 -3.51 -5.53
C GLY A 54 -8.04 -4.82 -6.22
N CYS A 55 -8.66 -4.73 -7.40
CA CYS A 55 -9.19 -5.87 -8.13
C CYS A 55 -8.32 -6.25 -9.33
N ASN A 56 -8.51 -7.48 -9.83
CA ASN A 56 -7.84 -7.99 -11.03
C ASN A 56 -8.27 -7.31 -12.34
N ASP A 57 -9.44 -6.69 -12.36
CA ASP A 57 -9.95 -5.91 -13.49
C ASP A 57 -9.46 -4.45 -13.49
N GLY A 58 -8.52 -4.12 -12.58
CA GLY A 58 -7.96 -2.77 -12.45
C GLY A 58 -8.85 -1.78 -11.72
N ARG A 59 -10.02 -2.22 -11.22
CA ARG A 59 -10.88 -1.39 -10.38
C ARG A 59 -10.36 -1.33 -8.94
N ILE A 60 -10.72 -0.26 -8.25
CA ILE A 60 -10.55 -0.15 -6.81
C ILE A 60 -11.93 0.05 -6.19
N GLU A 61 -12.35 -0.90 -5.36
CA GLU A 61 -13.59 -0.80 -4.60
C GLU A 61 -13.30 -0.24 -3.21
N ILE A 62 -14.04 0.79 -2.82
CA ILE A 62 -13.98 1.40 -1.49
C ILE A 62 -15.21 0.96 -0.74
N TRP A 63 -14.99 0.18 0.32
CA TRP A 63 -16.01 -0.37 1.19
C TRP A 63 -16.07 0.43 2.49
N ASP A 64 -17.29 0.71 2.93
CA ASP A 64 -17.53 1.18 4.29
C ASP A 64 -17.59 -0.03 5.23
N HIS A 65 -16.65 -0.08 6.17
CA HIS A 65 -16.49 -1.19 7.10
C HIS A 65 -17.68 -1.33 8.04
N VAL A 66 -18.30 -0.22 8.44
CA VAL A 66 -19.41 -0.22 9.40
C VAL A 66 -20.68 -0.75 8.74
N THR A 67 -20.98 -0.30 7.53
CA THR A 67 -22.19 -0.72 6.80
C THR A 67 -22.01 -1.99 5.97
N ARG A 68 -20.76 -2.48 5.81
CA ARG A 68 -20.36 -3.58 4.91
C ARG A 68 -20.89 -3.40 3.49
N ARG A 69 -20.92 -2.15 3.00
CA ARG A 69 -21.40 -1.81 1.66
C ARG A 69 -20.32 -1.10 0.86
N ILE A 70 -20.40 -1.25 -0.47
CA ILE A 70 -19.57 -0.48 -1.39
C ILE A 70 -19.99 0.99 -1.30
N SER A 71 -19.06 1.82 -0.83
CA SER A 71 -19.20 3.27 -0.81
C SER A 71 -18.87 3.87 -2.18
N LYS A 72 -17.81 3.37 -2.83
CA LYS A 72 -17.38 3.87 -4.14
C LYS A 72 -16.65 2.81 -4.95
N VAL A 73 -16.67 2.97 -6.27
CA VAL A 73 -15.83 2.19 -7.20
C VAL A 73 -15.04 3.16 -8.06
N LEU A 74 -13.73 2.99 -8.11
CA LEU A 74 -12.81 3.74 -8.97
C LEU A 74 -12.40 2.84 -10.14
N VAL A 75 -12.58 3.31 -11.37
CA VAL A 75 -12.01 2.66 -12.56
C VAL A 75 -10.58 3.18 -12.69
N ALA A 76 -9.65 2.52 -12.00
CA ALA A 76 -8.32 3.06 -11.80
C ALA A 76 -7.38 2.72 -12.95
N HIS A 77 -7.28 1.43 -13.27
CA HIS A 77 -6.28 0.90 -14.21
C HIS A 77 -6.91 -0.05 -15.21
N ALA A 78 -6.23 -0.29 -16.32
CA ALA A 78 -6.62 -1.33 -17.29
C ALA A 78 -6.15 -2.73 -16.87
N HIS A 79 -5.20 -2.78 -15.94
CA HIS A 79 -4.55 -4.00 -15.47
C HIS A 79 -4.73 -4.16 -13.96
N PRO A 80 -4.51 -5.38 -13.41
CA PRO A 80 -4.62 -5.68 -11.99
C PRO A 80 -3.96 -4.67 -11.06
N VAL A 81 -4.68 -4.25 -10.02
CA VAL A 81 -4.12 -3.40 -8.96
C VAL A 81 -3.33 -4.25 -7.97
N CYS A 82 -2.01 -4.06 -7.91
CA CYS A 82 -1.12 -4.88 -7.09
C CYS A 82 -0.83 -4.26 -5.71
N SER A 83 -0.90 -2.94 -5.56
CA SER A 83 -0.56 -2.26 -4.31
C SER A 83 -1.41 -1.01 -4.09
N LEU A 84 -1.76 -0.75 -2.83
CA LEU A 84 -2.55 0.39 -2.39
C LEU A 84 -1.90 1.08 -1.19
N SER A 85 -1.98 2.41 -1.14
CA SER A 85 -1.63 3.21 0.04
C SER A 85 -2.63 4.34 0.26
N TRP A 86 -3.25 4.42 1.43
CA TRP A 86 -4.02 5.59 1.86
C TRP A 86 -3.12 6.75 2.28
N SER A 87 -3.54 7.98 1.96
CA SER A 87 -2.99 9.17 2.58
C SER A 87 -3.41 9.28 4.04
N ARG A 88 -2.67 10.06 4.83
CA ARG A 88 -2.95 10.22 6.28
C ARG A 88 -4.34 10.78 6.57
N ASP A 89 -4.80 11.72 5.75
CA ASP A 89 -6.12 12.35 5.85
C ASP A 89 -7.25 11.50 5.22
N SER A 90 -6.92 10.34 4.66
CA SER A 90 -7.85 9.43 3.96
C SER A 90 -8.58 10.06 2.78
N ARG A 91 -8.06 11.16 2.21
CA ARG A 91 -8.66 11.83 1.04
C ARG A 91 -8.04 11.38 -0.28
N LYS A 92 -6.81 10.88 -0.24
CA LYS A 92 -6.10 10.39 -1.41
C LYS A 92 -5.77 8.91 -1.28
N LEU A 93 -5.79 8.23 -2.41
CA LEU A 93 -5.39 6.84 -2.53
C LEU A 93 -4.30 6.73 -3.58
N LEU A 94 -3.18 6.10 -3.22
CA LEU A 94 -2.10 5.75 -4.11
C LEU A 94 -2.32 4.31 -4.54
N SER A 95 -2.20 4.06 -5.82
CA SER A 95 -2.38 2.74 -6.41
C SER A 95 -1.24 2.42 -7.35
N ALA A 96 -0.83 1.16 -7.39
CA ALA A 96 0.06 0.63 -8.40
C ALA A 96 -0.61 -0.50 -9.15
N SER A 97 -0.32 -0.58 -10.44
CA SER A 97 -0.86 -1.58 -11.35
C SER A 97 0.26 -2.42 -11.95
N THR A 98 -0.09 -3.63 -12.42
CA THR A 98 0.84 -4.53 -13.11
C THR A 98 1.26 -4.02 -14.50
N ASP A 99 0.68 -2.93 -15.00
CA ASP A 99 1.12 -2.19 -16.20
C ASP A 99 2.25 -1.18 -15.92
N ASN A 100 2.83 -1.23 -14.73
CA ASN A 100 3.91 -0.37 -14.26
C ASN A 100 3.48 1.09 -14.03
N THR A 101 2.18 1.37 -13.97
CA THR A 101 1.68 2.70 -13.59
C THR A 101 1.49 2.81 -12.08
N VAL A 102 1.71 4.03 -11.57
CA VAL A 102 1.38 4.42 -10.21
C VAL A 102 0.53 5.68 -10.28
N SER A 103 -0.67 5.64 -9.72
CA SER A 103 -1.62 6.76 -9.79
C SER A 103 -2.09 7.22 -8.42
N ILE A 104 -2.28 8.54 -8.28
CA ILE A 104 -2.87 9.21 -7.13
C ILE A 104 -4.32 9.53 -7.46
N TRP A 105 -5.23 9.06 -6.61
CA TRP A 105 -6.66 9.24 -6.75
C TRP A 105 -7.21 10.11 -5.63
N ASN A 106 -8.09 11.03 -5.98
CA ASN A 106 -8.91 11.73 -5.00
C ASN A 106 -10.17 10.92 -4.70
N VAL A 107 -10.32 10.48 -3.46
CA VAL A 107 -11.39 9.56 -3.05
C VAL A 107 -12.76 10.24 -3.11
N LEU A 108 -12.83 11.55 -2.86
CA LEU A 108 -14.10 12.30 -2.87
C LEU A 108 -14.58 12.59 -4.29
N SER A 109 -13.68 13.02 -5.19
CA SER A 109 -14.06 13.33 -6.58
C SER A 109 -13.98 12.14 -7.54
N SER A 110 -13.36 11.02 -7.14
CA SER A 110 -12.97 9.91 -8.03
C SER A 110 -12.00 10.29 -9.15
N ALA A 111 -11.42 11.49 -9.12
CA ALA A 111 -10.52 11.93 -10.17
C ALA A 111 -9.11 11.35 -9.96
N CYS A 112 -8.45 10.98 -11.06
CA CYS A 112 -7.01 10.75 -11.09
C CYS A 112 -6.31 12.12 -11.04
N GLU A 113 -5.53 12.38 -9.99
CA GLU A 113 -4.77 13.63 -9.86
C GLU A 113 -3.46 13.57 -10.64
N GLN A 114 -2.74 12.44 -10.55
CA GLN A 114 -1.44 12.24 -11.20
C GLN A 114 -1.22 10.75 -11.49
N THR A 115 -0.50 10.48 -12.58
CA THR A 115 -0.05 9.13 -12.97
C THR A 115 1.43 9.17 -13.31
N PHE A 116 2.18 8.20 -12.80
CA PHE A 116 3.60 7.99 -13.03
C PHE A 116 3.81 6.66 -13.74
N GLN A 117 4.54 6.68 -14.85
CA GLN A 117 4.92 5.47 -15.57
C GLN A 117 6.31 5.01 -15.14
N PHE A 118 6.44 3.74 -14.78
CA PHE A 118 7.72 3.11 -14.51
C PHE A 118 8.15 2.19 -15.66
N PRO A 119 9.46 2.03 -15.90
CA PRO A 119 9.98 1.10 -16.90
C PRO A 119 9.89 -0.37 -16.45
N CYS A 120 9.62 -0.62 -15.17
CA CYS A 120 9.56 -1.93 -14.56
C CYS A 120 8.34 -2.07 -13.63
N PRO A 121 7.88 -3.31 -13.35
CA PRO A 121 6.79 -3.56 -12.43
C PRO A 121 7.02 -2.99 -11.04
N VAL A 122 5.98 -2.39 -10.47
CA VAL A 122 6.01 -1.85 -9.12
C VAL A 122 5.45 -2.89 -8.15
N MET A 123 6.24 -3.22 -7.13
CA MET A 123 5.87 -4.23 -6.13
C MET A 123 5.10 -3.63 -4.96
N LYS A 124 5.47 -2.41 -4.57
CA LYS A 124 4.89 -1.74 -3.40
C LYS A 124 4.90 -0.24 -3.56
N VAL A 125 3.83 0.40 -3.12
CA VAL A 125 3.74 1.85 -2.97
C VAL A 125 3.34 2.22 -1.55
N GLN A 126 3.81 3.36 -1.06
CA GLN A 126 3.52 3.84 0.28
C GLN A 126 3.55 5.37 0.35
N PHE A 127 2.49 5.98 0.87
CA PHE A 127 2.54 7.38 1.30
C PHE A 127 3.44 7.53 2.53
N ASN A 128 4.21 8.61 2.61
CA ASN A 128 4.83 8.98 3.87
C ASN A 128 3.75 9.33 4.91
N ALA A 129 3.87 8.72 6.09
CA ALA A 129 2.90 8.82 7.17
C ALA A 129 2.69 10.24 7.73
N ARG A 130 3.54 11.23 7.42
CA ARG A 130 3.37 12.63 7.85
C ARG A 130 3.59 13.66 6.74
N LYS A 131 4.25 13.30 5.64
CA LYS A 131 4.52 14.18 4.49
C LYS A 131 3.78 13.64 3.26
N PRO A 132 2.52 14.03 3.00
CA PRO A 132 1.73 13.46 1.90
C PRO A 132 2.37 13.71 0.52
N ASP A 133 3.27 14.69 0.42
CA ASP A 133 4.01 15.01 -0.79
C ASP A 133 5.12 14.01 -1.12
N GLN A 134 5.42 13.05 -0.25
CA GLN A 134 6.44 12.03 -0.50
C GLN A 134 5.81 10.64 -0.65
N LEU A 135 6.06 10.03 -1.80
CA LEU A 135 5.62 8.68 -2.14
C LEU A 135 6.85 7.78 -2.21
N LEU A 136 6.84 6.68 -1.47
CA LEU A 136 7.84 5.62 -1.63
C LEU A 136 7.30 4.57 -2.59
N VAL A 137 8.06 4.28 -3.62
CA VAL A 137 7.79 3.27 -4.63
C VAL A 137 8.91 2.25 -4.60
N CYS A 138 8.57 0.96 -4.59
CA CYS A 138 9.52 -0.14 -4.65
C CYS A 138 9.35 -0.86 -5.99
N PRO A 139 10.16 -0.53 -7.02
CA PRO A 139 10.14 -1.24 -8.28
C PRO A 139 10.83 -2.60 -8.18
N MET A 140 10.46 -3.53 -9.05
CA MET A 140 11.04 -4.86 -9.11
C MET A 140 12.47 -4.78 -9.67
N ARG A 141 13.44 -5.39 -8.98
CA ARG A 141 14.87 -5.43 -9.37
C ARG A 141 15.59 -4.08 -9.47
N HIS A 142 14.99 -2.99 -8.99
CA HIS A 142 15.63 -1.68 -8.92
C HIS A 142 15.56 -1.13 -7.51
N ALA A 143 16.44 -0.17 -7.21
CA ALA A 143 16.43 0.52 -5.93
C ALA A 143 15.09 1.24 -5.70
N PRO A 144 14.63 1.35 -4.43
CA PRO A 144 13.44 2.11 -4.08
C PRO A 144 13.57 3.57 -4.51
N VAL A 145 12.45 4.13 -4.94
CA VAL A 145 12.36 5.50 -5.44
C VAL A 145 11.40 6.29 -4.56
N VAL A 146 11.81 7.49 -4.17
CA VAL A 146 10.92 8.46 -3.54
C VAL A 146 10.49 9.49 -4.57
N ILE A 147 9.19 9.63 -4.81
CA ILE A 147 8.64 10.66 -5.68
C ILE A 147 8.12 11.80 -4.82
N SER A 148 8.48 13.03 -5.19
CA SER A 148 7.86 14.25 -4.66
C SER A 148 6.62 14.59 -5.50
N VAL A 149 5.42 14.60 -4.91
CA VAL A 149 4.15 14.84 -5.60
C VAL A 149 4.10 16.20 -6.34
N PRO A 150 4.60 17.31 -5.78
CA PRO A 150 4.57 18.60 -6.47
C PRO A 150 5.44 18.65 -7.73
N SER A 151 6.63 18.04 -7.70
CA SER A 151 7.56 18.10 -8.83
C SER A 151 7.45 16.89 -9.77
N GLY A 152 6.88 15.78 -9.29
CA GLY A 152 6.94 14.48 -9.96
C GLY A 152 8.35 13.90 -10.07
N ALA A 153 9.37 14.54 -9.48
CA ALA A 153 10.76 14.15 -9.65
C ALA A 153 11.07 12.90 -8.80
N PRO A 154 11.62 11.83 -9.40
CA PRO A 154 12.06 10.65 -8.68
C PRO A 154 13.43 10.88 -8.02
N THR A 155 13.57 10.47 -6.77
CA THR A 155 14.84 10.38 -6.05
C THR A 155 15.13 8.92 -5.75
N ILE A 156 16.23 8.39 -6.27
CA ILE A 156 16.61 6.99 -6.10
C ILE A 156 17.36 6.83 -4.77
N ILE A 157 16.92 5.91 -3.92
CA ILE A 157 17.63 5.57 -2.68
C ILE A 157 18.72 4.56 -3.02
N GLN A 158 19.93 5.05 -3.29
CA GLN A 158 21.04 4.18 -3.67
C GLN A 158 21.58 3.40 -2.45
N PRO A 159 21.78 2.07 -2.59
CA PRO A 159 22.59 1.31 -1.65
C PRO A 159 24.07 1.69 -1.79
N GLU A 160 24.86 1.53 -0.71
CA GLU A 160 26.32 1.77 -0.73
C GLU A 160 27.04 0.89 -1.76
N ASP A 161 26.55 -0.34 -1.97
CA ASP A 161 27.12 -1.31 -2.91
C ASP A 161 26.14 -1.53 -4.06
N GLU A 162 26.54 -1.24 -5.30
CA GLU A 162 25.69 -1.42 -6.49
C GLU A 162 25.21 -2.87 -6.68
N ASN A 163 25.97 -3.84 -6.15
CA ASN A 163 25.65 -5.27 -6.18
C ASN A 163 24.57 -5.70 -5.15
N ASP A 164 24.14 -4.78 -4.29
CA ASP A 164 23.17 -4.99 -3.21
C ASP A 164 21.89 -4.19 -3.50
N LEU A 165 21.25 -4.50 -4.63
CA LEU A 165 19.94 -3.93 -4.98
C LEU A 165 18.93 -4.23 -3.86
N SER A 166 18.52 -3.18 -3.16
CA SER A 166 17.43 -3.26 -2.19
C SER A 166 16.11 -3.43 -2.94
N ILE A 167 15.33 -4.42 -2.54
CA ILE A 167 14.13 -4.84 -3.29
C ILE A 167 12.87 -4.27 -2.62
N VAL A 168 12.94 -4.07 -1.30
CA VAL A 168 11.80 -3.63 -0.51
C VAL A 168 12.20 -2.47 0.39
N ALA A 169 11.28 -1.54 0.57
CA ALA A 169 11.43 -0.44 1.50
C ALA A 169 10.13 -0.12 2.23
N SER A 170 10.27 0.55 3.37
CA SER A 170 9.13 1.12 4.09
C SER A 170 9.54 2.32 4.93
N TYR A 171 8.61 3.27 5.06
CA TYR A 171 8.71 4.31 6.09
C TYR A 171 8.50 3.74 7.49
N ASP A 172 9.17 4.36 8.47
CA ASP A 172 8.83 4.18 9.87
C ASP A 172 7.47 4.82 10.21
N ARG A 173 6.95 4.55 11.41
CA ARG A 173 5.65 5.07 11.88
C ARG A 173 5.55 6.61 11.79
N ARG A 174 6.66 7.33 11.95
CA ARG A 174 6.69 8.80 11.90
C ARG A 174 7.04 9.35 10.51
N GLY A 175 7.45 8.52 9.55
CA GLY A 175 7.92 8.96 8.23
C GLY A 175 9.21 9.79 8.26
N ARG A 176 10.04 9.57 9.28
CA ARG A 176 11.37 10.17 9.47
C ARG A 176 12.48 9.32 8.87
N TYR A 177 12.30 8.01 8.84
CA TYR A 177 13.30 7.07 8.34
C TYR A 177 12.70 6.14 7.30
N ILE A 178 13.53 5.74 6.34
CA ILE A 178 13.22 4.70 5.36
C ILE A 178 14.09 3.50 5.67
N TYR A 179 13.45 2.38 5.92
CA TYR A 179 14.12 1.09 6.09
C TYR A 179 14.09 0.39 4.73
N THR A 180 15.25 0.02 4.21
CA THR A 180 15.36 -0.81 3.00
C THR A 180 15.92 -2.17 3.36
N GLY A 181 15.52 -3.19 2.61
CA GLY A 181 16.02 -4.56 2.75
C GLY A 181 16.37 -5.15 1.39
N ASN A 182 17.51 -5.83 1.33
CA ASN A 182 17.93 -6.57 0.14
C ASN A 182 17.78 -8.09 0.31
N SER A 183 17.93 -8.84 -0.78
CA SER A 183 17.83 -10.30 -0.80
C SER A 183 18.92 -11.01 0.01
N LYS A 184 20.00 -10.32 0.39
CA LYS A 184 21.11 -10.84 1.19
C LYS A 184 20.93 -10.59 2.70
N GLY A 185 19.80 -10.02 3.11
CA GLY A 185 19.49 -9.72 4.50
C GLY A 185 20.17 -8.46 5.05
N LYS A 186 20.79 -7.63 4.22
CA LYS A 186 21.27 -6.29 4.61
C LYS A 186 20.05 -5.37 4.75
N VAL A 187 19.93 -4.74 5.90
CA VAL A 187 18.94 -3.70 6.21
C VAL A 187 19.67 -2.38 6.32
N CYS A 188 19.20 -1.38 5.58
CA CYS A 188 19.74 -0.03 5.61
C CYS A 188 18.67 0.96 6.08
N ILE A 189 19.07 1.96 6.86
CA ILE A 189 18.20 2.97 7.44
C ILE A 189 18.64 4.33 6.92
N TYR A 190 17.75 4.99 6.17
CA TYR A 190 18.00 6.30 5.57
C TYR A 190 17.15 7.39 6.25
N GLU A 191 17.70 8.61 6.40
CA GLU A 191 16.90 9.77 6.81
C GLU A 191 16.00 10.25 5.67
N THR A 192 14.73 10.51 5.93
CA THR A 192 13.77 10.94 4.89
C THR A 192 13.92 12.41 4.45
N LYS A 193 14.78 13.20 5.11
CA LYS A 193 15.04 14.60 4.71
C LYS A 193 15.97 14.67 3.51
N ASP A 194 17.14 14.04 3.66
CA ASP A 194 18.24 14.17 2.71
C ASP A 194 18.66 12.82 2.10
N PHE A 195 17.94 11.75 2.44
CA PHE A 195 18.17 10.37 1.96
C PHE A 195 19.57 9.83 2.27
N GLN A 196 20.22 10.37 3.30
CA GLN A 196 21.51 9.90 3.79
C GLN A 196 21.35 8.62 4.62
N LEU A 197 22.30 7.71 4.46
CA LEU A 197 22.37 6.49 5.24
C LEU A 197 22.79 6.83 6.68
N ILE A 198 21.99 6.40 7.65
CA ILE A 198 22.27 6.58 9.08
C ILE A 198 22.93 5.33 9.66
N SER A 199 22.41 4.16 9.29
CA SER A 199 22.84 2.89 9.86
C SER A 199 22.54 1.76 8.88
N SER A 200 23.38 0.75 8.87
CA SER A 200 23.10 -0.52 8.21
C SER A 200 23.44 -1.68 9.14
N PHE A 201 22.73 -2.79 9.00
CA PHE A 201 23.03 -4.03 9.69
C PHE A 201 22.63 -5.21 8.82
N LYS A 202 23.28 -6.35 9.01
CA LYS A 202 22.93 -7.59 8.32
C LYS A 202 22.18 -8.49 9.28
N SER A 203 21.02 -8.97 8.88
CA SER A 203 20.31 -10.00 9.61
C SER A 203 21.16 -11.28 9.60
N THR A 204 21.87 -11.54 10.69
CA THR A 204 22.48 -12.85 10.92
C THR A 204 21.35 -13.80 11.30
N SER A 205 21.07 -14.79 10.46
CA SER A 205 20.17 -15.87 10.82
C SER A 205 20.76 -16.62 12.01
N ALA A 206 20.38 -16.23 13.23
CA ALA A 206 20.62 -16.98 14.45
C ALA A 206 19.49 -18.00 14.69
N ALA A 207 18.80 -18.45 13.63
CA ALA A 207 17.73 -19.43 13.73
C ALA A 207 18.21 -20.85 14.13
N ASN A 208 19.53 -21.09 14.17
CA ASN A 208 20.10 -22.39 14.57
C ASN A 208 20.75 -22.41 15.96
N ALA A 209 20.74 -21.32 16.72
CA ALA A 209 21.41 -21.28 18.04
C ALA A 209 20.53 -21.80 19.20
N ALA A 210 19.24 -22.06 18.98
CA ALA A 210 18.28 -22.39 20.04
C ALA A 210 17.86 -23.88 20.10
N LEU A 211 18.45 -24.76 19.27
CA LEU A 211 18.12 -26.20 19.27
C LEU A 211 19.19 -27.12 19.88
N ASN A 212 20.29 -26.56 20.40
CA ASN A 212 21.32 -27.32 21.13
C ASN A 212 21.54 -26.75 22.54
N ARG A 213 20.59 -26.98 23.44
CA ARG A 213 20.84 -27.04 24.89
C ARG A 213 19.92 -28.07 25.53
#